data_AF-A0A5P1EK78-F1
#
_entry.id   AF-A0A5P1EK78-F1
#
_cell.length_a   1.000
_cell.length_b   1.000
_cell.length_c   1.000
_cell.angle_alpha   90.00
_cell.angle_beta   90.00
_cell.angle_gamma   90.00
#
_symmetry.space_group_name_H-M   'P 1'
#
loop_
_entity.id
_entity.type
_entity.pdbx_description
1 polymer ?
#
loop_
_entity_poly.entity_id
_entity_poly.type
_entity_poly.pdbx_seq_one_letter_code
_entity_poly.pdbx_strand_id
1 'polypeptide(L)'
;MRSATEDMVGNDAWRLYQHFIGSVSPDCKYRRTNVEFTVGGEVFRYVGQHVITKGFTSILPWLAVSEKNLPQFTKGERINIAKVELYEMMVYYIDYWSNFYVLTPVIDASILKLA
;
A
#
# COMPACT_ATOMS: atom_id res chain seq x y z
N MET A 1 27.49 -7.15 17.83
CA MET A 1 26.11 -7.27 18.34
C MET A 1 25.53 -8.56 17.75
N ARG A 2 25.01 -9.51 18.56
CA ARG A 2 24.38 -10.74 18.04
C ARG A 2 22.93 -10.45 17.69
N SER A 3 22.48 -10.81 16.50
CA SER A 3 21.06 -10.78 16.12
C SER A 3 20.32 -11.90 16.83
N ALA A 4 19.16 -11.60 17.41
CA ALA A 4 18.26 -12.63 17.93
C ALA A 4 17.60 -13.37 16.75
N THR A 5 17.32 -14.67 16.93
CA THR A 5 16.49 -15.46 16.00
C THR A 5 15.12 -15.72 16.62
N GLU A 6 14.12 -16.04 15.80
CA GLU A 6 12.75 -16.30 16.26
C GLU A 6 12.69 -17.36 17.37
N ASP A 7 13.52 -18.41 17.25
CA ASP A 7 13.63 -19.51 18.23
C ASP A 7 14.08 -19.07 19.62
N MET A 8 14.74 -17.90 19.74
CA MET A 8 15.29 -17.41 21.01
C MET A 8 14.29 -16.61 21.84
N VAL A 9 13.23 -16.07 21.23
CA VAL A 9 12.40 -15.02 21.87
C VAL A 9 10.89 -15.36 21.86
N GLY A 10 10.45 -16.31 21.02
CA GLY A 10 9.04 -16.66 20.87
C GLY A 10 8.27 -15.70 19.95
N ASN A 11 7.13 -16.15 19.41
CA ASN A 11 6.49 -15.52 18.25
C ASN A 11 6.04 -14.06 18.48
N ASP A 12 5.41 -13.75 19.61
CA ASP A 12 4.89 -12.39 19.88
C ASP A 12 6.03 -11.39 20.12
N ALA A 13 7.03 -11.79 20.91
CA ALA A 13 8.20 -10.96 21.16
C ALA A 13 9.07 -10.81 19.89
N TRP A 14 9.08 -11.82 19.02
CA TRP A 14 9.71 -11.74 17.71
C TRP A 14 9.04 -10.69 16.82
N ARG A 15 7.71 -10.63 16.77
CA ARG A 15 6.99 -9.58 16.03
C ARG A 15 7.31 -8.19 16.56
N LEU A 16 7.35 -8.01 17.88
CA LEU A 16 7.73 -6.74 18.50
C LEU A 16 9.18 -6.37 18.14
N TYR A 17 10.09 -7.34 18.18
CA TYR A 17 11.48 -7.16 17.77
C TYR A 17 11.60 -6.75 16.29
N GLN A 18 10.86 -7.41 15.38
CA GLN A 18 10.82 -7.05 13.96
C GLN A 18 10.31 -5.62 13.76
N HIS A 19 9.30 -5.18 14.51
CA HIS A 19 8.82 -3.80 14.48
C HIS A 19 9.88 -2.80 14.93
N PHE A 20 10.65 -3.13 15.98
CA PHE A 20 11.76 -2.29 16.45
C PHE A 20 12.88 -2.18 15.40
N ILE A 21 13.29 -3.29 14.80
CA ILE A 21 14.31 -3.26 13.74
C ILE A 21 13.78 -2.52 12.50
N GLY A 22 12.50 -2.67 12.19
CA GLY A 22 11.84 -1.95 11.10
C GLY A 22 11.86 -0.43 11.28
N SER A 23 11.65 0.09 12.51
CA SER A 23 11.59 1.54 12.76
C SER A 23 12.95 2.25 12.64
N VAL A 24 14.05 1.53 12.88
CA VAL A 24 15.42 2.05 12.68
C VAL A 24 15.96 1.76 11.28
N SER A 25 15.21 1.04 10.46
CA SER A 25 15.60 0.72 9.08
C SER A 25 15.25 1.85 8.11
N PRO A 26 15.96 1.96 6.97
CA PRO A 26 15.64 2.97 5.96
C PRO A 26 14.23 2.83 5.39
N ASP A 27 13.68 3.94 4.89
CA ASP A 27 12.36 3.96 4.25
C ASP A 27 12.28 3.06 3.00
N CYS A 28 11.09 2.51 2.77
CA CYS A 28 10.75 1.89 1.49
C CYS A 28 10.55 2.98 0.42
N LYS A 29 11.33 2.91 -0.65
CA LYS A 29 11.26 3.83 -1.79
C LYS A 29 10.66 3.10 -2.99
N TYR A 30 9.63 3.67 -3.57
CA TYR A 30 9.00 3.13 -4.77
C TYR A 30 8.64 4.25 -5.75
N ARG A 31 8.54 3.91 -7.03
CA ARG A 31 8.10 4.79 -8.10
C ARG A 31 6.65 4.48 -8.42
N ARG A 32 5.80 5.51 -8.35
CA ARG A 32 4.41 5.43 -8.82
C ARG A 32 4.31 6.07 -10.20
N THR A 33 3.83 5.31 -11.18
CA THR A 33 3.63 5.78 -12.55
C THR A 33 2.14 5.83 -12.83
N ASN A 34 1.65 6.95 -13.35
CA ASN A 34 0.25 7.11 -13.74
C ASN A 34 0.18 7.27 -15.25
N VAL A 35 -0.66 6.45 -15.88
CA VAL A 35 -0.93 6.50 -17.32
C VAL A 35 -2.41 6.81 -17.48
N GLU A 36 -2.69 7.78 -18.35
CA GLU A 36 -4.04 8.21 -18.66
C GLU A 36 -4.36 7.82 -20.09
N PHE A 37 -5.50 7.19 -20.28
CA PHE A 37 -6.03 6.78 -21.56
C PHE A 37 -7.31 7.56 -21.84
N THR A 38 -7.40 8.15 -23.02
CA THR A 38 -8.63 8.80 -23.48
C THR A 38 -9.33 7.90 -24.48
N VAL A 39 -10.56 7.50 -24.18
CA VAL A 39 -11.39 6.63 -25.02
C VAL A 39 -12.75 7.26 -25.18
N GLY A 40 -13.16 7.57 -26.41
CA GLY A 40 -14.51 8.09 -26.68
C GLY A 40 -14.88 9.40 -25.97
N GLY A 41 -13.89 10.16 -25.46
CA GLY A 41 -14.10 11.37 -24.66
C GLY A 41 -13.99 11.16 -23.14
N GLU A 42 -13.91 9.91 -22.67
CA GLU A 42 -13.70 9.57 -21.26
C GLU A 42 -12.22 9.34 -20.95
N VAL A 43 -11.83 9.56 -19.69
CA VAL A 43 -10.46 9.39 -19.20
C VAL A 43 -10.39 8.22 -18.23
N PHE A 44 -9.56 7.24 -18.56
CA PHE A 44 -9.26 6.08 -17.73
C PHE A 44 -7.84 6.19 -17.19
N ARG A 45 -7.64 5.85 -15.92
CA ARG A 45 -6.32 5.92 -15.27
C ARG A 45 -5.82 4.54 -14.90
N TYR A 46 -4.60 4.24 -15.32
CA TYR A 46 -3.89 3.02 -14.93
C TYR A 46 -2.64 3.38 -14.14
N VAL A 47 -2.50 2.78 -12.95
CA VAL A 47 -1.45 3.15 -11.99
C VAL A 47 -0.53 1.96 -11.77
N GLY A 48 0.74 2.20 -12.09
CA GLY A 48 1.86 1.32 -11.83
C GLY A 48 2.59 1.69 -10.56
N GLN A 49 3.19 0.69 -9.93
CA GLN A 49 4.05 0.84 -8.75
C GLN A 49 5.24 -0.10 -8.89
N HIS A 50 6.45 0.44 -8.72
CA HIS A 50 7.68 -0.33 -8.80
C HIS A 50 8.59 0.01 -7.61
N VAL A 51 9.00 -1.00 -6.84
CA VAL A 51 9.82 -0.79 -5.63
C VAL A 51 11.27 -0.58 -6.04
N ILE A 52 11.85 0.56 -5.66
CA ILE A 52 13.25 0.90 -5.90
C ILE A 52 14.11 0.34 -4.76
N THR A 53 13.63 0.46 -3.53
CA THR A 53 14.32 -0.03 -2.33
C THR A 53 13.30 -0.46 -1.31
N LYS A 54 13.38 -1.71 -0.84
CA LYS A 54 12.41 -2.26 0.13
C LYS A 54 12.50 -1.58 1.50
N GLY A 55 13.70 -1.17 1.93
CA GLY A 55 13.89 -0.56 3.25
C GLY A 55 13.38 -1.47 4.38
N PHE A 56 12.64 -0.89 5.32
CA PHE A 56 12.01 -1.61 6.44
C PHE A 56 11.06 -2.75 6.00
N THR A 57 10.49 -2.70 4.80
CA THR A 57 9.56 -3.75 4.32
C THR A 57 10.26 -5.09 4.04
N SER A 58 11.59 -5.13 3.99
CA SER A 58 12.35 -6.39 4.00
C SER A 58 12.21 -7.13 5.34
N ILE A 59 12.01 -6.40 6.44
CA ILE A 59 11.84 -6.95 7.80
C ILE A 59 10.35 -7.12 8.11
N LEU A 60 9.51 -6.21 7.62
CA LEU A 60 8.05 -6.20 7.79
C LEU A 60 7.35 -6.47 6.44
N PRO A 61 7.40 -7.71 5.91
CA PRO A 61 6.90 -8.02 4.57
C PRO A 61 5.39 -7.84 4.42
N TRP A 62 4.61 -7.88 5.50
CA TRP A 62 3.16 -7.60 5.47
C TRP A 62 2.83 -6.12 5.23
N LEU A 63 3.81 -5.22 5.37
CA LEU A 63 3.69 -3.81 5.00
C LEU A 63 4.30 -3.51 3.62
N ALA A 64 4.71 -4.54 2.87
CA ALA A 64 5.33 -4.36 1.57
C ALA A 64 4.37 -3.73 0.55
N VAL A 65 4.91 -2.84 -0.29
CA VAL A 65 4.16 -2.26 -1.40
C VAL A 65 4.00 -3.32 -2.49
N SER A 66 2.77 -3.52 -2.95
CA SER A 66 2.47 -4.43 -4.08
C SER A 66 3.02 -3.85 -5.38
N GLU A 67 3.91 -4.58 -6.04
CA GLU A 67 4.42 -4.18 -7.35
C GLU A 67 3.38 -4.40 -8.45
N LYS A 68 3.15 -3.35 -9.22
CA LYS A 68 2.33 -3.33 -10.43
C LYS A 68 3.19 -2.79 -11.57
N ASN A 69 3.84 -3.71 -12.27
CA ASN A 69 4.66 -3.36 -13.42
C ASN A 69 3.76 -2.97 -14.60
N LEU A 70 3.95 -1.76 -15.10
CA LEU A 70 3.29 -1.30 -16.31
C LEU A 70 4.12 -1.71 -17.52
N PRO A 71 3.48 -2.09 -18.64
CA PRO A 71 4.18 -2.10 -19.90
C PRO A 71 4.62 -0.68 -20.27
N GLN A 72 5.61 -0.58 -21.15
CA GLN A 72 6.11 0.70 -21.63
C GLN A 72 5.06 1.33 -22.55
N PHE A 73 4.62 2.54 -22.23
CA PHE A 73 3.69 3.32 -23.05
C PHE A 73 4.38 4.57 -23.58
N THR A 74 4.10 4.91 -24.84
CA THR A 74 4.57 6.17 -25.43
C THR A 74 3.44 7.19 -25.45
N LYS A 75 3.73 8.46 -25.16
CA LYS A 75 2.71 9.51 -25.20
C LYS A 75 2.16 9.66 -26.63
N GLY A 76 0.84 9.58 -26.78
CA GLY A 76 0.16 9.64 -28.07
C GLY A 76 0.06 8.30 -28.80
N GLU A 77 0.55 7.21 -28.21
CA GLU A 77 0.36 5.86 -28.71
C GLU A 77 -1.13 5.50 -28.75
N ARG A 78 -1.55 4.87 -29.85
CA ARG A 78 -2.91 4.36 -30.01
C ARG A 78 -2.90 2.87 -29.71
N ILE A 79 -3.68 2.48 -28.71
CA ILE A 79 -3.78 1.09 -28.25
C ILE A 79 -5.17 0.58 -28.59
N ASN A 80 -5.24 -0.64 -29.14
CA ASN A 80 -6.52 -1.27 -29.42
C ASN A 80 -7.18 -1.75 -28.13
N ILE A 81 -8.47 -1.45 -27.97
CA ILE A 81 -9.25 -1.88 -26.81
C ILE A 81 -9.65 -3.33 -27.02
N ALA A 82 -9.19 -4.22 -26.15
CA ALA A 82 -9.52 -5.65 -26.22
C ALA A 82 -10.94 -5.94 -25.72
N LYS A 83 -11.39 -5.23 -24.68
CA LYS A 83 -12.67 -5.45 -24.02
C LYS A 83 -13.12 -4.19 -23.29
N VAL A 84 -14.43 -3.93 -23.31
CA VAL A 84 -15.09 -2.90 -22.51
C VAL A 84 -16.19 -3.58 -21.71
N GLU A 85 -16.21 -3.37 -20.40
CA GLU A 85 -17.22 -3.93 -19.50
C GLU A 85 -17.77 -2.82 -18.58
N LEU A 86 -19.07 -2.90 -18.30
CA LEU A 86 -19.76 -2.02 -17.36
C LEU A 86 -20.20 -2.85 -16.17
N TYR A 87 -19.73 -2.48 -14.97
CA TYR A 87 -20.06 -3.16 -13.73
C TYR A 87 -21.02 -2.31 -12.92
N GLU A 88 -22.18 -2.86 -12.61
CA GLU A 88 -23.08 -2.32 -11.59
C GLU A 88 -22.65 -2.90 -10.23
N MET A 89 -22.36 -2.03 -9.26
CA MET A 89 -21.95 -2.43 -7.92
C MET A 89 -22.91 -1.87 -6.87
N MET A 90 -23.28 -2.70 -5.89
CA MET A 90 -24.02 -2.27 -4.70
C MET A 90 -23.05 -1.79 -3.62
N VAL A 91 -23.43 -0.75 -2.88
CA VAL A 91 -22.65 -0.24 -1.75
C VAL A 91 -22.96 -1.11 -0.53
N TYR A 92 -21.92 -1.73 0.06
CA TYR A 92 -22.06 -2.50 1.29
C TYR A 92 -21.93 -1.61 2.53
N TYR A 93 -22.69 -1.93 3.58
CA TYR A 93 -22.62 -1.29 4.89
C TYR A 93 -21.32 -1.67 5.62
N ILE A 94 -20.72 -0.73 6.34
CA ILE A 94 -19.46 -0.91 7.06
C ILE A 94 -19.66 -1.90 8.22
N ASP A 95 -18.79 -2.91 8.30
CA ASP A 95 -18.78 -3.86 9.42
C ASP A 95 -18.02 -3.25 10.63
N TYR A 96 -18.73 -3.05 11.74
CA TYR A 96 -18.25 -2.32 12.92
C TYR A 96 -17.46 -3.20 13.92
N TRP A 97 -17.25 -4.49 13.64
CA TRP A 97 -16.78 -5.45 14.64
C TRP A 97 -15.27 -5.75 14.61
N SER A 98 -14.43 -4.86 14.09
CA SER A 98 -12.98 -4.96 14.31
C SER A 98 -12.56 -4.08 15.49
N ASN A 99 -11.99 -4.70 16.52
CA ASN A 99 -11.46 -4.05 17.74
C ASN A 99 -10.50 -2.87 17.44
N PHE A 100 -9.94 -2.80 16.23
CA PHE A 100 -9.07 -1.72 15.79
C PHE A 100 -9.78 -0.37 15.67
N TYR A 101 -11.06 -0.34 15.28
CA TYR A 101 -11.82 0.89 15.09
C TYR A 101 -12.29 1.55 16.39
N VAL A 102 -12.22 0.84 17.52
CA VAL A 102 -12.57 1.42 18.83
C VAL A 102 -11.44 2.30 19.37
N LEU A 103 -10.19 2.05 18.96
CA LEU A 103 -9.00 2.77 19.44
C LEU A 103 -8.59 3.96 18.56
N THR A 104 -8.91 3.96 17.27
CA THR A 104 -8.63 5.09 16.37
C THR A 104 -9.33 6.41 16.74
N PRO A 105 -10.62 6.45 17.14
CA PRO A 105 -11.27 7.72 17.54
C PRO A 105 -10.69 8.31 18.84
N VAL A 106 -10.01 7.51 19.66
CA VAL A 106 -9.38 7.97 20.92
C VAL A 106 -8.09 8.76 20.64
N ILE A 107 -7.41 8.51 19.52
CA ILE A 107 -6.14 9.17 19.16
C ILE A 107 -6.39 10.49 18.41
N ASP A 108 -7.50 10.61 17.67
CA ASP A 108 -7.80 11.78 16.81
C ASP A 108 -8.39 12.99 17.57
N ALA A 109 -8.86 12.80 18.82
CA ALA A 109 -9.53 13.86 19.58
C ALA A 109 -8.62 15.03 20.03
N SER A 110 -7.31 14.96 19.78
CA SER A 110 -6.33 15.97 20.26
C SER A 110 -5.70 16.84 19.16
N ILE A 111 -5.95 16.58 17.87
CA ILE A 111 -5.23 17.26 16.76
C ILE A 111 -6.11 18.21 15.93
N LEU A 112 -7.45 18.12 16.02
CA LEU A 112 -8.36 19.04 15.33
C LEU A 112 -8.90 20.14 16.25
N LYS A 113 -8.00 20.96 16.79
CA LYS A 113 -8.29 22.36 17.12
C LYS A 113 -7.09 23.22 16.73
N LEU A 114 -7.10 23.74 15.51
CA LEU A 114 -6.57 25.05 15.18
C LEU A 114 -7.15 25.51 13.84
N ALA A 115 -7.36 26.82 13.78
CA ALA A 115 -8.18 27.61 12.86
C ALA A 115 -7.95 27.39 11.36
#